data_AF-A0A182JVL1-F1
#
_entry.id   AF-A0A182JVL1-F1
#
_cell.length_a   1.000
_cell.length_b   1.000
_cell.length_c   1.000
_cell.angle_alpha   90.00
_cell.angle_beta   90.00
_cell.angle_gamma   90.00
#
_symmetry.space_group_name_H-M   'P 1'
#
loop_
_entity.id
_entity.type
_entity.pdbx_description
1 polymer ?
#
loop_
_entity_poly.entity_id
_entity_poly.type
_entity_poly.pdbx_seq_one_letter_code
_entity_poly.pdbx_strand_id
1 'polypeptide(L)'
;VILLDLQGPVFLAEPPYKVEFSNNSGGLIDCTGHGSPSPDVEWSVATTNHELVYTLPNGSLIFYPFSADKFRHEVHSTVYRS
;
A
#
# COMPACT_ATOMS: atom_id res chain seq x y z
N VAL A 1 22.81 -6.80 -29.66
CA VAL A 1 22.24 -5.52 -29.18
C VAL A 1 21.13 -5.90 -28.21
N ILE A 2 21.35 -5.75 -26.91
CA ILE A 2 20.29 -5.90 -25.92
C ILE A 2 19.49 -4.59 -25.97
N LEU A 3 18.32 -4.62 -26.60
CA LEU A 3 17.36 -3.53 -26.49
C LEU A 3 16.85 -3.56 -25.05
N LEU A 4 17.28 -2.61 -24.23
CA LEU A 4 16.58 -2.32 -22.98
C LEU A 4 15.24 -1.74 -23.41
N ASP A 5 14.19 -2.57 -23.35
CA ASP A 5 12.84 -2.09 -23.51
C ASP A 5 12.50 -1.29 -22.25
N LEU A 6 12.72 0.02 -22.35
CA LEU A 6 12.51 0.96 -21.26
C LEU A 6 11.04 1.33 -21.21
N GLN A 7 10.32 0.66 -20.31
CA GLN A 7 8.93 0.93 -20.02
C GLN A 7 8.86 1.67 -18.68
N GLY A 8 8.26 2.87 -18.68
CA GLY A 8 7.92 3.57 -17.45
C GLY A 8 6.92 2.77 -16.60
N PRO A 9 6.77 3.13 -15.32
CA PRO A 9 5.82 2.45 -14.43
C PRO A 9 4.39 2.58 -14.95
N VAL A 10 3.69 1.44 -14.99
CA VAL A 10 2.26 1.35 -15.26
C VAL A 10 1.58 0.60 -14.12
N PHE A 11 0.43 1.10 -13.66
CA PHE A 11 -0.36 0.39 -12.67
C PHE A 11 -0.93 -0.89 -13.27
N LEU A 12 -0.72 -2.00 -12.57
CA LEU A 12 -1.44 -3.25 -12.80
C LEU A 12 -2.69 -3.31 -11.92
N ALA A 13 -2.60 -2.76 -10.70
CA ALA A 13 -3.72 -2.57 -9.80
C ALA A 13 -3.61 -1.20 -9.14
N GLU A 14 -4.67 -0.39 -9.28
CA GLU A 14 -4.79 0.91 -8.63
C GLU A 14 -5.56 0.78 -7.31
N PRO A 15 -5.16 1.53 -6.26
CA PRO A 15 -5.90 1.59 -5.02
C PRO A 15 -7.35 2.07 -5.24
N PRO A 16 -8.35 1.42 -4.65
CA PRO A 16 -9.71 1.93 -4.67
C PRO A 16 -9.82 3.28 -3.95
N TYR A 17 -10.73 4.14 -4.42
CA TYR A 17 -10.92 5.51 -3.90
C TYR A 17 -11.32 5.57 -2.41
N LYS A 18 -11.89 4.48 -1.89
CA LYS A 18 -12.31 4.35 -0.49
C LYS A 18 -12.19 2.89 -0.08
N VAL A 19 -11.63 2.67 1.10
CA VAL A 19 -11.54 1.37 1.75
C VAL A 19 -12.11 1.50 3.15
N GLU A 20 -13.01 0.60 3.50
CA GLU A 20 -13.55 0.46 4.85
C GLU A 20 -13.24 -0.95 5.33
N PHE A 21 -12.76 -1.05 6.55
CA PHE A 21 -12.44 -2.33 7.16
C PHE A 21 -12.73 -2.31 8.66
N SER A 22 -12.94 -3.49 9.24
CA SER A 22 -13.14 -3.63 10.67
C SER A 22 -11.82 -3.80 11.39
N ASN A 23 -11.74 -3.36 12.64
CA ASN A 23 -10.56 -3.58 13.48
C ASN A 23 -10.32 -5.08 13.76
N ASN A 24 -11.34 -5.93 13.68
CA ASN A 24 -11.20 -7.38 13.85
C ASN A 24 -10.63 -8.09 12.62
N SER A 25 -10.95 -7.62 11.40
CA SER A 25 -10.50 -8.23 10.15
C SER A 25 -9.19 -7.63 9.63
N GLY A 26 -8.91 -6.36 9.93
CA GLY A 26 -7.91 -5.60 9.18
C GLY A 26 -8.36 -5.36 7.73
N GLY A 27 -7.45 -4.89 6.89
CA GLY A 27 -7.72 -4.52 5.50
C GLY A 27 -6.51 -4.68 4.59
N LEU A 28 -6.76 -4.76 3.28
CA LEU A 28 -5.72 -4.80 2.24
C LEU A 28 -6.07 -3.75 1.19
N ILE A 29 -5.08 -2.95 0.80
CA ILE A 29 -5.18 -2.02 -0.31
C ILE A 29 -4.20 -2.50 -1.37
N ASP A 30 -4.74 -3.01 -2.47
CA ASP A 30 -3.90 -3.46 -3.58
C ASP A 30 -3.34 -2.28 -4.37
N CYS A 31 -2.02 -2.29 -4.53
CA CYS A 31 -1.29 -1.34 -5.37
C CYS A 31 -0.09 -2.05 -5.95
N THR A 32 -0.10 -2.30 -7.25
CA THR A 32 1.00 -2.98 -7.94
C THR A 32 1.27 -2.31 -9.26
N GLY A 33 2.54 -2.29 -9.67
CA GLY A 33 2.98 -1.71 -10.93
C GLY A 33 3.97 -2.61 -11.66
N HIS A 34 4.08 -2.39 -12.96
CA HIS A 34 5.08 -3.02 -13.82
C HIS A 34 5.86 -1.96 -14.58
N GLY A 35 7.12 -2.26 -14.89
CA GLY A 35 8.04 -1.34 -15.54
C GLY A 35 9.40 -2.02 -15.72
N SER A 36 10.28 -1.38 -16.46
CA SER A 36 11.65 -1.87 -16.69
C SER A 36 12.64 -0.71 -16.46
N PRO A 37 13.35 -0.69 -15.32
CA PRO A 37 13.34 -1.67 -14.22
C PRO A 37 12.01 -1.70 -13.45
N SER A 38 11.78 -2.77 -12.68
CA SER A 38 10.57 -2.91 -11.85
C SER A 38 10.39 -1.70 -10.92
N PRO A 39 9.18 -1.13 -10.84
CA PRO A 39 8.95 0.05 -10.03
C PRO A 39 8.92 -0.28 -8.54
N ASP A 40 9.35 0.67 -7.73
CA ASP A 40 9.12 0.68 -6.28
C ASP A 40 7.85 1.50 -6.00
N VAL A 41 7.03 1.05 -5.06
CA VAL A 41 5.77 1.71 -4.68
C VAL A 41 5.96 2.30 -3.29
N GLU A 42 5.88 3.62 -3.20
CA GLU A 42 5.99 4.36 -1.95
C GLU A 42 4.65 4.99 -1.60
N TRP A 43 4.29 4.99 -0.31
CA TRP A 43 3.06 5.60 0.16
C TRP A 43 3.32 6.91 0.89
N SER A 44 2.49 7.91 0.65
CA SER A 44 2.61 9.27 1.21
C SER A 44 2.54 9.34 2.73
N VAL A 45 2.01 8.30 3.38
CA VAL A 45 1.96 8.17 4.83
C VAL A 45 3.04 7.19 5.25
N ALA A 46 4.01 7.68 6.02
CA ALA A 46 5.09 6.84 6.51
C ALA A 46 4.51 5.71 7.38
N THR A 47 4.66 4.46 6.93
CA THR A 47 4.31 3.26 7.70
C THR A 47 5.38 3.01 8.78
N THR A 48 5.57 3.97 9.69
CA THR A 48 6.56 3.85 10.78
C THR A 48 6.16 2.81 11.81
N ASN A 49 4.88 2.42 11.84
CA ASN A 49 4.34 1.45 12.78
C ASN A 49 3.97 0.13 12.08
N HIS A 50 4.98 -0.72 11.89
CA HIS A 50 4.83 -2.05 11.27
C HIS A 50 3.91 -3.01 12.05
N GLU A 51 3.48 -2.68 13.27
CA GLU A 51 2.51 -3.50 14.01
C GLU A 51 1.06 -3.27 13.54
N LEU A 52 0.76 -2.13 12.91
CA LEU A 52 -0.59 -1.77 12.49
C LEU A 52 -0.73 -1.75 10.97
N VAL A 53 0.31 -1.28 10.28
CA VAL A 53 0.31 -1.13 8.83
C VAL A 53 1.67 -1.48 8.26
N TYR A 54 1.69 -2.20 7.15
CA TYR A 54 2.92 -2.60 6.47
C TYR A 54 2.75 -2.50 4.96
N THR A 55 3.77 -1.98 4.28
CA THR A 55 3.86 -2.00 2.82
C THR A 55 4.48 -3.32 2.38
N LEU A 56 3.71 -4.12 1.65
CA LEU A 56 4.16 -5.40 1.10
C LEU A 56 5.19 -5.16 -0.01
N PRO A 57 6.07 -6.14 -0.30
CA PRO A 57 7.09 -6.01 -1.35
C PRO A 57 6.54 -5.77 -2.77
N ASN A 58 5.26 -6.06 -3.01
CA ASN A 58 4.60 -5.80 -4.28
C ASN A 58 4.01 -4.37 -4.37
N GLY A 59 4.05 -3.60 -3.27
CA GLY A 59 3.50 -2.25 -3.16
C GLY A 59 2.16 -2.15 -2.44
N SER A 60 1.45 -3.25 -2.20
CA SER A 60 0.15 -3.23 -1.51
C SER A 60 0.31 -2.84 -0.03
N LEU A 61 -0.68 -2.18 0.56
CA LEU A 61 -0.73 -1.92 2.01
C LEU A 61 -1.58 -2.95 2.73
N ILE A 62 -1.02 -3.58 3.76
CA ILE A 62 -1.77 -4.43 4.69
C ILE A 62 -1.97 -3.71 6.01
N PHE A 63 -3.20 -3.71 6.50
CA PHE A 63 -3.61 -3.24 7.82
C PHE A 63 -3.94 -4.44 8.68
N TYR A 64 -3.21 -4.63 9.77
CA TYR A 64 -3.42 -5.75 10.66
C TYR A 64 -4.64 -5.54 11.56
N PRO A 65 -5.31 -6.62 12.01
CA PRO A 65 -6.30 -6.53 13.07
C PRO A 65 -5.74 -5.84 14.32
N PHE A 66 -6.55 -5.01 14.98
CA PHE A 66 -6.15 -4.23 16.14
C PHE A 66 -7.25 -4.12 17.20
N SER A 67 -6.84 -4.04 18.46
CA SER A 67 -7.74 -3.73 19.59
C SER A 67 -8.13 -2.25 19.58
N ALA A 68 -9.29 -1.90 20.12
CA ALA A 68 -9.82 -0.53 20.06
C ALA A 68 -8.87 0.53 20.65
N ASP A 69 -8.08 0.19 21.67
CA ASP A 69 -7.06 1.04 22.30
C ASP A 69 -5.86 1.34 21.39
N LYS A 70 -5.61 0.50 20.38
CA LYS A 70 -4.57 0.70 19.37
C LYS A 70 -5.03 1.52 18.17
N PHE A 71 -6.25 2.08 18.20
CA PHE A 71 -6.70 2.95 17.12
C PHE A 71 -5.81 4.18 16.98
N ARG A 72 -5.27 4.39 15.77
CA ARG A 72 -4.50 5.56 15.37
C ARG A 72 -5.20 6.24 14.20
N HIS A 73 -5.56 7.51 14.35
CA HIS A 73 -6.28 8.26 13.31
C HIS A 73 -5.40 8.38 12.05
N GLU A 74 -4.12 8.62 12.25
CA GLU A 74 -3.08 8.70 11.22
C GLU A 74 -2.81 7.39 10.47
N VAL A 75 -3.37 6.26 10.93
CA VAL A 75 -3.29 4.95 10.24
C VAL A 75 -4.66 4.49 9.74
N HIS A 76 -5.66 4.45 10.60
CA HIS A 76 -6.95 3.81 10.29
C HIS A 76 -8.00 4.77 9.72
N SER A 77 -7.73 6.08 9.72
CA SER A 77 -8.68 7.11 9.29
C SER A 77 -7.95 8.28 8.63
N THR A 78 -7.20 7.98 7.58
CA THR A 78 -6.43 8.97 6.82
C THR A 78 -6.52 8.68 5.32
N VAL A 79 -5.96 9.58 4.52
CA VAL A 79 -5.86 9.42 3.06
C VAL A 79 -4.45 8.97 2.71
N TYR A 80 -4.36 7.82 2.06
CA TYR A 80 -3.12 7.27 1.50
C TYR A 80 -3.02 7.63 0.02
N ARG A 81 -1.80 7.92 -0.46
CA ARG A 81 -1.48 8.09 -1.88
C ARG A 81 -0.23 7.29 -2.20
N SER A 82 -0.27 6.52 -3.28
CA SER A 82 0.89 5.82 -3.85
C SER A 82 1.56 6.63 -4.97
#